data_AF-J4H2Q9-F1
#
_entry.id   AF-J4H2Q9-F1
#
_cell.length_a   1.000
_cell.length_b   1.000
_cell.length_c   1.000
_cell.angle_alpha   90.00
_cell.angle_beta   90.00
_cell.angle_gamma   90.00
#
_symmetry.space_group_name_H-M   'P 1'
#
loop_
_entity.id
_entity.type
_entity.pdbx_description
1 polymer ?
#
loop_
_entity_poly.entity_id
_entity_poly.type
_entity_poly.pdbx_seq_one_letter_code
_entity_poly.pdbx_strand_id
1 'polypeptide(L)'
;MLVVLRDGRKLQGVLRSYDQFANLVLEDTVERIFCQDVFAEVWRGLFLIRGENVVLLGEVDLDQEDDVPLRQVAWDELEPYHSQEILAKKKREESKAQVLYEQKGFCKEGGEGDGY
;
A
#
# COMPACT_ATOMS: atom_id res chain seq x y z
N MET A 1 -8.31 -11.70 0.24
CA MET A 1 -7.56 -11.13 1.39
C MET A 1 -6.79 -9.92 0.91
N LEU A 2 -6.80 -8.82 1.67
CA LEU A 2 -5.99 -7.63 1.45
C LEU A 2 -4.77 -7.64 2.37
N VAL A 3 -3.61 -7.27 1.85
CA VAL A 3 -2.36 -7.10 2.59
C VAL A 3 -1.77 -5.72 2.24
N VAL A 4 -1.47 -4.93 3.26
CA VAL A 4 -0.77 -3.65 3.11
C VAL A 4 0.67 -3.84 3.55
N LEU A 5 1.59 -3.48 2.67
CA LEU A 5 3.02 -3.58 2.91
C LEU A 5 3.59 -2.27 3.45
N ARG A 6 4.76 -2.36 4.07
CA ARG A 6 5.47 -1.22 4.66
C ARG A 6 5.78 -0.12 3.63
N ASP A 7 6.09 -0.54 2.40
CA ASP A 7 6.34 0.36 1.26
C ASP A 7 5.07 1.02 0.68
N GLY A 8 3.90 0.77 1.28
CA GLY A 8 2.61 1.36 0.90
C GLY A 8 1.85 0.57 -0.17
N ARG A 9 2.43 -0.51 -0.70
CA ARG A 9 1.78 -1.38 -1.69
C ARG A 9 0.60 -2.12 -1.08
N LYS A 10 -0.45 -2.30 -1.89
CA LYS A 10 -1.68 -2.99 -1.52
C LYS A 10 -1.83 -4.21 -2.41
N LEU A 11 -1.78 -5.38 -1.80
CA LEU A 11 -1.88 -6.66 -2.47
C LEU A 11 -3.21 -7.31 -2.10
N GLN A 12 -3.94 -7.78 -3.10
CA GLN A 12 -5.11 -8.62 -2.93
C GLN A 12 -4.81 -10.01 -3.48
N GLY A 13 -5.23 -11.05 -2.78
CA GLY A 13 -5.04 -12.42 -3.25
C GLY A 13 -5.65 -13.45 -2.33
N VAL A 14 -5.38 -14.71 -2.63
CA VAL A 14 -5.83 -15.86 -1.85
C VAL A 14 -4.70 -16.29 -0.92
N LEU A 15 -4.91 -16.18 0.39
CA LEU A 15 -3.95 -16.66 1.38
C LEU A 15 -3.94 -18.19 1.39
N ARG A 16 -2.77 -18.76 1.09
CA ARG A 16 -2.56 -20.22 1.07
C ARG A 16 -1.90 -20.76 2.33
N SER A 17 -0.98 -20.00 2.89
CA SER A 17 -0.24 -20.41 4.08
C SER A 17 0.31 -19.19 4.82
N TYR A 18 0.46 -19.34 6.13
CA TYR A 18 1.12 -18.36 6.99
C TYR A 18 1.87 -19.07 8.12
N ASP A 19 2.80 -18.36 8.76
CA ASP A 19 3.48 -18.81 9.98
C ASP A 19 3.29 -17.81 11.15
N GLN A 20 3.86 -18.15 12.32
CA GLN A 20 3.76 -17.31 13.53
C GLN A 20 4.51 -15.97 13.43
N PHE A 21 5.38 -15.81 12.43
CA PHE A 21 6.09 -14.57 12.15
C PHE A 21 5.36 -13.72 11.09
N ALA A 22 4.16 -14.12 10.67
CA ALA A 22 3.37 -13.50 9.62
C ALA A 22 4.05 -13.52 8.25
N ASN A 23 4.91 -14.50 7.96
CA ASN A 23 5.31 -14.77 6.58
C ASN A 23 4.09 -15.35 5.84
N LEU A 24 3.77 -14.82 4.66
CA LEU A 24 2.54 -15.15 3.93
C LEU A 24 2.85 -15.72 2.55
N VAL A 25 2.08 -16.74 2.15
CA VAL A 25 2.00 -17.20 0.76
C VAL A 25 0.66 -16.76 0.20
N LEU A 26 0.68 -15.84 -0.76
CA LEU A 26 -0.48 -15.41 -1.51
C LEU A 26 -0.44 -16.02 -2.92
N GLU A 27 -1.54 -16.64 -3.33
CA GLU A 27 -1.78 -17.04 -4.72
C GLU A 27 -2.75 -16.07 -5.38
N ASP A 28 -2.74 -16.03 -6.71
CA ASP A 28 -3.61 -15.17 -7.51
C ASP A 28 -3.52 -13.70 -7.08
N THR A 29 -2.30 -13.27 -6.77
CA THR A 29 -2.05 -11.95 -6.21
C THR A 29 -2.20 -10.89 -7.29
N VAL A 30 -2.97 -9.86 -6.98
CA VAL A 30 -3.12 -8.63 -7.74
C VAL A 30 -2.61 -7.49 -6.87
N GLU A 31 -1.79 -6.62 -7.45
CA GLU A 31 -1.44 -5.36 -6.82
C GLU A 31 -2.40 -4.28 -7.29
N ARG A 32 -2.95 -3.52 -6.35
CA ARG A 32 -3.93 -2.47 -6.64
C ARG A 32 -3.41 -1.11 -6.18
N ILE A 33 -3.42 -0.14 -7.09
CA ILE A 33 -3.11 1.26 -6.80
C ILE A 33 -4.38 2.10 -6.89
N PHE A 34 -4.43 3.15 -6.07
CA PHE A 34 -5.57 4.05 -5.98
C PHE A 34 -5.09 5.48 -6.18
N CYS A 35 -5.90 6.29 -6.87
CA CYS A 35 -5.70 7.72 -7.00
C CYS A 35 -7.08 8.36 -7.13
N GLN A 36 -7.49 9.18 -6.16
CA GLN A 36 -8.81 9.83 -6.14
C GLN A 36 -9.94 8.78 -6.31
N ASP A 37 -10.79 8.96 -7.32
CA ASP A 37 -11.99 8.14 -7.57
C ASP A 37 -11.71 6.97 -8.56
N VAL A 38 -10.44 6.67 -8.83
CA VAL A 38 -10.06 5.58 -9.75
C VAL A 38 -9.04 4.63 -9.11
N PHE A 39 -9.03 3.39 -9.61
CA PHE A 39 -8.06 2.37 -9.24
C PHE A 39 -7.52 1.64 -10.46
N ALA A 40 -6.35 1.03 -10.33
CA ALA A 40 -5.78 0.16 -11.34
C ALA A 40 -5.18 -1.08 -10.69
N GLU A 41 -5.10 -2.15 -11.47
CA GLU A 41 -4.67 -3.46 -11.02
C GLU A 41 -3.60 -4.03 -11.93
N VAL A 42 -2.64 -4.75 -11.34
CA VAL A 42 -1.64 -5.52 -12.08
C VAL A 42 -1.50 -6.91 -11.48
N TRP A 43 -1.53 -7.92 -12.35
CA TRP A 43 -1.35 -9.31 -11.94
C TRP A 43 0.08 -9.57 -11.48
N ARG A 44 0.23 -10.23 -10.34
CA ARG A 44 1.50 -10.58 -9.71
C ARG A 44 1.67 -12.09 -9.51
N GLY A 45 0.58 -12.86 -9.43
CA GLY A 45 0.61 -14.32 -9.33
C GLY A 45 0.95 -14.82 -7.92
N LEU A 46 1.95 -15.70 -7.79
CA LEU A 46 2.37 -16.26 -6.51
C LEU A 46 3.35 -15.31 -5.80
N PHE A 47 3.00 -14.89 -4.59
CA PHE A 47 3.81 -14.01 -3.75
C PHE A 47 4.19 -14.68 -2.43
N LEU A 48 5.48 -14.64 -2.11
CA LEU A 48 5.98 -14.96 -0.77
C LEU A 48 6.36 -13.64 -0.08
N ILE A 49 5.58 -13.27 0.94
CA ILE A 49 5.74 -12.02 1.67
C ILE A 49 6.42 -12.32 3.01
N ARG A 50 7.45 -11.53 3.32
CA ARG A 50 8.15 -11.61 4.60
C ARG A 50 7.41 -10.79 5.66
N GLY A 51 7.23 -11.36 6.84
CA GLY A 51 6.31 -10.84 7.86
C GLY A 51 6.64 -9.44 8.38
N GLU A 52 7.90 -9.04 8.45
CA GLU A 52 8.27 -7.68 8.90
C GLU A 52 7.86 -6.58 7.93
N ASN A 53 7.53 -6.94 6.68
CA ASN A 53 7.05 -6.01 5.67
C ASN A 53 5.52 -5.90 5.68
N VAL A 54 4.82 -6.71 6.46
CA VAL A 54 3.36 -6.65 6.60
C VAL A 54 3.02 -5.58 7.63
N VAL A 55 2.21 -4.60 7.22
CA VAL A 55 1.66 -3.57 8.13
C VAL A 55 0.34 -4.08 8.70
N LEU A 56 -0.55 -4.53 7.82
CA LEU A 56 -1.82 -5.15 8.18
C LEU A 56 -2.26 -6.15 7.12
N LEU A 57 -3.12 -7.06 7.52
CA LEU A 57 -3.89 -7.92 6.63
C LEU A 57 -5.34 -7.97 7.08
N GLY A 58 -6.25 -8.19 6.13
CA GLY A 58 -7.68 -8.30 6.40
C GLY A 58 -8.40 -9.12 5.35
N GLU A 59 -9.45 -9.82 5.77
CA GLU A 59 -10.41 -10.40 4.83
C GLU A 59 -11.18 -9.26 4.14
N VAL A 60 -11.52 -9.47 2.87
CA VAL A 60 -12.29 -8.50 2.08
C VAL A 60 -13.65 -9.12 1.84
N ASP A 61 -14.69 -8.38 2.19
CA ASP A 61 -16.08 -8.73 1.87
C ASP A 61 -16.36 -8.31 0.43
N LEU A 62 -16.60 -9.30 -0.43
CA LEU A 62 -16.77 -9.09 -1.88
C LEU A 62 -18.07 -8.34 -2.19
N ASP A 63 -19.13 -8.57 -1.41
CA ASP A 63 -20.42 -7.91 -1.64
C ASP A 63 -20.30 -6.39 -1.40
N GLN A 64 -19.55 -6.00 -0.36
CA GLN A 64 -19.28 -4.59 -0.08
C GLN A 64 -18.28 -3.97 -1.05
N GLU A 65 -17.37 -4.76 -1.62
CA GLU A 65 -16.39 -4.28 -2.59
C GLU A 65 -17.05 -3.84 -3.90
N ASP A 66 -18.08 -4.57 -4.35
CA ASP A 66 -18.84 -4.26 -5.56
C ASP A 66 -19.64 -2.94 -5.47
N ASP A 67 -20.03 -2.54 -4.26
CA ASP A 67 -20.76 -1.30 -3.99
C ASP A 67 -19.87 -0.04 -3.97
N VAL A 68 -18.54 -0.21 -4.03
CA VAL A 68 -17.60 0.92 -3.99
C VAL A 68 -17.59 1.65 -5.34
N PRO A 69 -17.93 2.95 -5.41
CA PRO A 69 -18.10 3.67 -6.68
C PRO A 69 -16.75 4.13 -7.28
N LEU A 70 -15.77 3.24 -7.37
CA LEU A 70 -14.46 3.51 -7.98
C LEU A 70 -14.42 2.99 -9.42
N ARG A 71 -13.80 3.75 -10.32
CA ARG A 71 -13.65 3.33 -11.72
C ARG A 71 -12.29 2.69 -11.96
N GLN A 72 -12.29 1.49 -12.53
CA GLN A 72 -11.05 0.82 -12.95
C GLN A 72 -10.48 1.47 -14.22
N VAL A 73 -9.18 1.73 -14.23
CA VAL A 73 -8.41 2.25 -15.38
C VAL A 73 -7.19 1.38 -15.66
N ALA A 74 -6.55 1.59 -16.82
CA ALA A 74 -5.33 0.88 -17.16
C ALA A 74 -4.18 1.26 -16.19
N TRP A 75 -3.35 0.27 -15.84
CA TRP A 75 -2.21 0.49 -14.94
C TRP A 75 -1.28 1.58 -15.43
N ASP A 76 -0.90 1.55 -16.71
CA ASP A 76 0.03 2.50 -17.33
C ASP A 76 -0.53 3.93 -17.34
N GLU A 77 -1.85 4.09 -17.35
CA GLU A 77 -2.49 5.40 -17.28
C GLU A 77 -2.43 5.99 -15.87
N LEU A 78 -2.48 5.14 -14.82
CA LEU A 78 -2.59 5.57 -13.43
C LEU A 78 -1.26 5.66 -12.68
N GLU A 79 -0.31 4.77 -13.01
CA GLU A 79 1.02 4.69 -12.43
C GLU A 79 1.75 6.05 -12.32
N PRO A 80 1.80 6.91 -13.37
CA PRO A 80 2.54 8.17 -13.28
C PRO A 80 1.89 9.14 -12.28
N TYR A 81 0.56 9.18 -12.19
CA TYR A 81 -0.16 10.04 -11.24
C TYR A 81 0.03 9.55 -9.81
N HIS A 82 -0.11 8.24 -9.59
CA HIS A 82 0.12 7.62 -8.30
C HIS A 82 1.55 7.85 -7.80
N SER A 83 2.54 7.68 -8.68
CA SER A 83 3.95 7.92 -8.36
C SER A 83 4.21 9.39 -8.01
N GLN A 84 3.62 10.33 -8.75
CA GLN A 84 3.72 11.75 -8.43
C GLN A 84 3.08 12.09 -7.07
N GLU A 85 1.94 11.49 -6.73
CA GLU A 85 1.27 11.68 -5.46
C GLU A 85 2.12 11.18 -4.28
N ILE A 86 2.74 10.00 -4.40
CA ILE A 86 3.66 9.46 -3.39
C ILE A 86 4.85 10.40 -3.20
N LEU A 87 5.48 10.85 -4.29
CA LEU A 87 6.62 11.76 -4.21
C LEU A 87 6.24 13.10 -3.57
N ALA A 88 5.07 13.63 -3.91
CA ALA A 88 4.54 14.87 -3.33
C ALA A 88 4.22 14.71 -1.83
N LYS A 89 3.59 13.59 -1.43
CA LYS A 89 3.31 13.25 -0.03
C LYS A 89 4.62 13.17 0.76
N LYS A 90 5.61 12.43 0.26
CA LYS A 90 6.92 12.28 0.88
C LYS A 90 7.62 13.62 1.08
N LYS A 91 7.71 14.45 0.03
CA LYS A 91 8.33 15.79 0.12
C LYS A 91 7.61 16.70 1.12
N ARG A 92 6.28 16.63 1.17
CA ARG A 92 5.45 17.41 2.12
C ARG A 92 5.71 16.96 3.56
N GLU A 93 5.79 15.67 3.79
CA GLU A 93 6.06 15.09 5.12
C GLU A 93 7.46 15.41 5.59
N GLU A 94 8.48 15.28 4.73
CA GLU A 94 9.86 15.68 5.04
C GLU A 94 9.96 17.17 5.39
N SER A 95 9.31 18.04 4.61
CA SER A 95 9.29 19.48 4.86
C SER A 95 8.60 19.81 6.19
N LYS A 96 7.46 19.16 6.47
CA LYS A 96 6.72 19.32 7.73
C LYS A 96 7.54 18.83 8.93
N ALA A 97 8.16 17.66 8.82
CA ALA A 97 8.99 17.08 9.87
C ALA A 97 10.21 17.97 10.15
N GLN A 98 10.84 18.53 9.11
CA GLN A 98 11.96 19.46 9.26
C GLN A 98 11.55 20.71 10.04
N VAL A 99 10.45 21.36 9.66
CA VAL A 99 9.95 22.57 10.33
C VAL A 99 9.58 22.30 11.79
N LEU A 100 8.91 21.19 12.07
CA LEU A 100 8.53 20.80 13.44
C LEU A 100 9.76 20.48 14.30
N TYR A 101 10.77 19.83 13.72
CA TYR A 101 12.03 19.55 14.41
C TYR A 101 12.76 20.85 14.76
N GLU A 102 13.02 21.70 13.77
CA GLU A 102 13.83 22.91 13.96
C GLU A 102 13.14 23.97 14.82
N GLN A 103 11.84 24.20 14.61
CA GLN A 103 11.14 25.34 15.22
C GLN A 103 10.42 24.98 16.53
N LYS A 104 10.12 23.69 16.75
CA LYS A 104 9.28 23.25 17.86
C LYS A 104 9.91 22.11 18.69
N GLY A 105 11.06 21.57 18.27
CA GLY A 105 11.79 20.56 19.02
C GLY A 105 11.15 19.16 19.02
N PHE A 106 10.24 18.88 18.08
CA PHE A 106 9.68 17.53 17.91
C PHE A 106 10.73 16.57 17.35
N CYS A 107 10.61 15.27 17.63
CA CYS A 107 11.45 14.25 16.99
C CYS A 107 11.08 14.08 15.51
N LYS A 108 12.08 13.75 14.69
CA LYS A 108 11.85 13.22 13.33
C LYS A 108 11.50 11.74 13.47
N GLU A 109 10.23 11.39 13.45
CA GLU A 109 9.78 10.00 13.35
C GLU A 109 9.67 9.57 11.88
N GLY A 110 10.01 8.31 11.59
CA GLY A 110 9.93 7.68 10.26
C GLY A 110 11.20 6.90 9.93
N GLY A 111 11.14 5.56 9.96
CA GLY A 111 12.21 4.71 9.45
C GLY A 111 12.23 4.69 7.92
N GLU A 112 13.40 4.43 7.33
CA GLU A 112 13.44 4.11 5.89
C GLU A 112 12.51 2.92 5.60
N GLY A 113 11.55 3.13 4.69
CA GLY A 113 10.61 2.09 4.28
C GLY A 113 9.21 2.18 4.90
N ASP A 114 8.94 3.08 5.85
CA ASP A 114 7.61 3.30 6.45
C ASP A 114 6.73 4.22 5.59
N GLY A 115 6.30 3.73 4.42
CA GLY A 115 5.53 4.48 3.42
C GLY A 115 4.02 4.23 3.39
N TYR A 116 3.47 3.56 4.41
CA TYR A 116 2.07 3.13 4.46
C TYR A 116 1.03 4.24 4.66
#